data_AF-A0A0N0RRR1-F1
#
_entry.id   AF-A0A0N0RRR1-F1
#
_cell.length_a   1.000
_cell.length_b   1.000
_cell.length_c   1.000
_cell.angle_alpha   90.00
_cell.angle_beta   90.00
_cell.angle_gamma   90.00
#
_symmetry.space_group_name_H-M   'P 1'
#
loop_
_entity.id
_entity.type
_entity.pdbx_description
1 polymer ?
#
loop_
_entity_poly.entity_id
_entity_poly.type
_entity_poly.pdbx_seq_one_letter_code
_entity_poly.pdbx_strand_id
1 'polypeptide(L)'
;MDVETQTVVIGLTGPGGGTVCGEACGLVPVTGEARLSSVIVTVPTVEGLVVPSAALVTDASGQVSVIVEDGERVPVTVVTSARGMSVIEGASEGVRVRVPAVDGAAG
;
A
#
# COMPACT_ATOMS: atom_id res chain seq x y z
N MET A 1 9.62 12.47 29.70
CA MET A 1 8.51 11.56 29.34
C MET A 1 7.95 12.15 28.07
N ASP A 2 8.60 11.79 26.98
CA ASP A 2 8.45 12.45 25.69
C ASP A 2 7.26 11.82 24.99
N VAL A 3 6.24 12.63 24.74
CA VAL A 3 5.11 12.23 23.89
C VAL A 3 5.66 12.15 22.48
N GLU A 4 5.65 10.96 21.89
CA GLU A 4 6.02 10.74 20.50
C GLU A 4 5.01 11.50 19.62
N THR A 5 5.26 12.78 19.36
CA THR A 5 4.56 13.51 18.31
C THR A 5 4.94 12.85 16.99
N GLN A 6 3.99 12.17 16.36
CA GLN A 6 4.15 11.58 15.03
C GLN A 6 4.27 12.69 13.97
N THR A 7 5.41 13.38 13.97
CA THR A 7 5.72 14.43 13.01
C THR A 7 6.17 13.78 11.71
N VAL A 8 5.36 13.90 10.66
CA VAL A 8 5.73 13.44 9.32
C VAL A 8 6.42 14.57 8.59
N VAL A 9 7.71 14.39 8.28
CA VAL A 9 8.50 15.34 7.48
C VAL A 9 8.37 14.96 6.00
N ILE A 10 7.80 15.86 5.19
CA ILE A 10 7.59 15.65 3.76
C ILE A 10 8.47 16.64 2.99
N GLY A 11 9.41 16.12 2.20
CA GLY A 11 10.19 16.93 1.26
C GLY A 11 9.38 17.23 0.00
N LEU A 12 9.32 18.49 -0.41
CA LEU A 12 8.66 18.91 -1.64
C LEU A 12 9.69 19.05 -2.76
N THR A 13 9.41 18.44 -3.92
CA THR A 13 10.26 18.52 -5.11
C THR A 13 9.40 18.86 -6.32
N GLY A 14 9.94 19.69 -7.22
CA GLY A 14 9.30 19.96 -8.50
C GLY A 14 9.35 18.77 -9.46
N PRO A 15 8.59 18.82 -10.56
CA PRO A 15 8.61 17.78 -11.58
C PRO A 15 10.04 17.53 -12.09
N GLY A 16 10.41 16.26 -12.24
CA GLY A 16 11.74 15.87 -12.71
C GLY A 16 12.89 16.14 -11.73
N GLY A 17 12.61 16.41 -10.44
CA GLY A 17 13.65 16.71 -9.44
C GLY A 17 13.99 18.20 -9.31
N GLY A 18 13.29 19.06 -10.04
CA GLY A 18 13.53 20.51 -10.06
C GLY A 18 12.98 21.27 -8.85
N THR A 19 13.03 22.59 -8.92
CA THR A 19 12.46 23.48 -7.88
C THR A 19 10.93 23.37 -7.86
N VAL A 20 10.34 23.34 -6.66
CA VAL A 20 8.87 23.26 -6.50
C VAL A 20 8.13 24.48 -7.08
N CYS A 21 8.80 25.63 -7.08
CA CYS A 21 8.27 26.91 -7.57
C CYS A 21 8.68 27.25 -9.01
N GLY A 22 9.46 26.40 -9.68
CA GLY A 22 9.94 26.66 -11.05
C GLY A 22 10.68 27.99 -11.16
N GLU A 23 10.29 28.82 -12.14
CA GLU A 23 10.84 30.16 -12.37
C GLU A 23 10.33 31.21 -11.36
N ALA A 24 9.26 30.91 -10.64
CA ALA A 24 8.60 31.84 -9.72
C ALA A 24 9.20 31.83 -8.30
N CYS A 25 10.29 31.10 -8.06
CA CYS A 25 10.91 31.01 -6.73
C CYS A 25 11.35 32.38 -6.18
N GLY A 26 11.63 33.37 -7.04
CA GLY A 26 11.92 34.75 -6.62
C GLY A 26 10.74 35.48 -5.96
N LEU A 27 9.51 34.94 -6.09
CA LEU A 27 8.31 35.45 -5.40
C LEU A 27 8.17 34.90 -3.98
N VAL A 28 8.95 33.87 -3.61
CA VAL A 28 8.94 33.30 -2.27
C VAL A 28 9.82 34.17 -1.36
N PRO A 29 9.28 34.74 -0.27
CA PRO A 29 10.08 35.54 0.66
C PRO A 29 11.22 34.70 1.26
N VAL A 30 12.46 35.19 1.14
CA VAL A 30 13.66 34.55 1.71
C VAL A 30 13.90 34.93 3.17
N THR A 31 13.09 35.86 3.70
CA THR A 31 13.10 36.29 5.10
C THR A 31 11.70 36.13 5.70
N GLY A 32 11.64 35.64 6.94
CA GLY A 32 10.38 35.38 7.64
C GLY A 32 9.73 34.04 7.24
N GLU A 33 8.46 33.87 7.61
CA GLU A 33 7.67 32.66 7.34
C GLU A 33 6.78 32.88 6.10
N ALA A 34 6.90 32.02 5.09
CA ALA A 34 6.01 31.99 3.93
C ALA A 34 4.94 30.88 4.11
N ARG A 35 3.66 31.26 4.15
CA ARG A 35 2.55 30.30 4.21
C ARG A 35 2.01 30.01 2.82
N LEU A 36 2.23 28.80 2.34
CA LEU A 36 1.76 28.33 1.04
C LEU A 36 0.51 27.46 1.22
N SER A 37 -0.55 27.74 0.45
CA SER A 37 -1.70 26.85 0.39
C SER A 37 -1.27 25.50 -0.16
N SER A 38 -1.52 24.45 0.60
CA SER A 38 -1.13 23.07 0.25
C SER A 38 -2.36 22.18 0.35
N VAL A 39 -2.53 21.29 -0.63
CA VAL A 39 -3.57 20.27 -0.61
C VAL A 39 -2.88 18.91 -0.50
N ILE A 40 -3.21 18.18 0.57
CA ILE A 40 -2.76 16.80 0.75
C ILE A 40 -3.85 15.90 0.18
N VAL A 41 -3.53 15.15 -0.89
CA VAL A 41 -4.42 14.14 -1.46
C VAL A 41 -4.03 12.79 -0.87
N THR A 42 -4.84 12.28 0.06
CA THR A 42 -4.66 10.94 0.63
C THR A 42 -5.49 9.92 -0.14
N VAL A 43 -4.93 8.73 -0.36
CA VAL A 43 -5.73 7.58 -0.78
C VAL A 43 -6.65 7.16 0.38
N PRO A 44 -7.95 6.90 0.12
CA PRO A 44 -8.87 6.45 1.16
C PRO A 44 -8.43 5.08 1.72
N THR A 45 -8.65 4.87 3.02
CA THR A 45 -8.43 3.56 3.65
C THR A 45 -9.38 2.54 3.03
N VAL A 46 -8.83 1.41 2.58
CA VAL A 46 -9.62 0.26 2.12
C VAL A 46 -9.71 -0.73 3.27
N GLU A 47 -10.93 -1.07 3.67
CA GLU A 47 -11.23 -2.11 4.66
C GLU A 47 -11.64 -3.40 3.95
N GLY A 48 -11.28 -4.55 4.52
CA GLY A 48 -11.61 -5.86 3.97
C GLY A 48 -10.76 -6.95 4.61
N LEU A 49 -10.84 -8.16 4.07
CA LEU A 49 -10.05 -9.29 4.56
C LEU A 49 -8.59 -9.10 4.18
N VAL A 50 -7.72 -9.08 5.19
CA VAL A 50 -6.29 -8.83 5.01
C VAL A 50 -5.52 -10.15 5.13
N VAL A 51 -4.74 -10.46 4.10
CA VAL A 51 -3.84 -11.62 4.07
C VAL A 51 -2.40 -11.19 3.76
N PRO A 52 -1.37 -11.91 4.24
CA PRO A 52 -0.01 -11.71 3.76
C PRO A 52 0.05 -11.90 2.25
N SER A 53 0.76 -11.03 1.52
CA SER A 53 0.86 -11.16 0.06
C SER A 53 1.51 -12.50 -0.37
N ALA A 54 2.33 -13.10 0.51
CA ALA A 54 2.91 -14.43 0.30
C ALA A 54 1.88 -15.58 0.38
N ALA A 55 0.66 -15.32 0.83
CA ALA A 55 -0.46 -16.27 0.88
C ALA A 55 -1.25 -16.32 -0.44
N LEU A 56 -0.93 -15.45 -1.39
CA LEU A 56 -1.56 -15.40 -2.70
C LEU A 56 -0.78 -16.27 -3.68
N VAL A 57 -1.50 -17.06 -4.47
CA VAL A 57 -0.97 -17.78 -5.63
C VAL A 57 -1.69 -17.31 -6.88
N THR A 58 -0.92 -17.09 -7.94
CA THR A 58 -1.45 -16.75 -9.26
C THR A 58 -1.21 -17.92 -10.19
N ASP A 59 -2.25 -18.41 -10.85
CA ASP A 59 -2.10 -19.49 -11.83
C ASP A 59 -1.67 -18.97 -13.21
N ALA A 60 -1.47 -19.88 -14.16
CA ALA A 60 -1.06 -19.54 -15.53
C ALA A 60 -2.11 -18.73 -16.31
N SER A 61 -3.36 -18.70 -15.86
CA SER A 61 -4.43 -17.89 -16.44
C SER A 61 -4.45 -16.45 -15.89
N GLY A 62 -3.68 -16.18 -14.83
CA GLY A 62 -3.67 -14.91 -14.12
C GLY A 62 -4.71 -14.83 -12.99
N GLN A 63 -5.43 -15.92 -12.70
CA GLN A 63 -6.38 -15.97 -11.59
C GLN A 63 -5.61 -16.03 -10.26
N VAL A 64 -5.95 -15.11 -9.36
CA VAL A 64 -5.39 -15.08 -8.00
C VAL A 64 -6.28 -15.92 -7.09
N SER A 65 -5.65 -16.72 -6.23
CA SER A 65 -6.32 -17.57 -5.24
C SER A 65 -5.54 -17.58 -3.93
N VAL A 66 -6.21 -17.96 -2.84
CA VAL A 66 -5.58 -18.38 -1.59
C VAL A 66 -5.69 -19.89 -1.44
N ILE A 67 -4.72 -20.51 -0.78
CA ILE A 67 -4.78 -21.93 -0.40
C ILE A 67 -5.21 -22.01 1.05
N VAL A 68 -6.37 -22.62 1.33
CA VAL A 68 -6.89 -22.75 2.70
C VAL A 68 -6.24 -23.93 3.43
N GLU A 69 -6.51 -24.07 4.74
CA GLU A 69 -5.94 -25.14 5.59
C GLU A 69 -6.09 -26.54 4.96
N ASP A 70 -7.27 -26.83 4.40
CA ASP A 70 -7.60 -28.10 3.76
C ASP A 70 -6.90 -28.32 2.39
N GLY A 71 -6.17 -27.32 1.90
CA GLY A 71 -5.44 -27.37 0.63
C GLY A 71 -6.29 -26.98 -0.59
N GLU A 72 -7.57 -26.65 -0.38
CA GLU A 72 -8.44 -26.12 -1.43
C GLU A 72 -7.97 -24.72 -1.87
N ARG A 73 -8.10 -24.43 -3.17
CA ARG A 73 -7.85 -23.11 -3.74
C ARG A 73 -9.16 -22.34 -3.78
N VAL A 74 -9.20 -21.20 -3.08
CA VAL A 74 -10.32 -20.28 -3.11
C VAL A 74 -9.94 -19.10 -4.00
N PRO A 75 -10.68 -18.86 -5.11
CA PRO A 75 -10.41 -17.73 -5.98
C PRO A 75 -10.71 -16.42 -5.25
N VAL A 76 -9.82 -15.44 -5.37
CA VAL A 76 -9.95 -14.14 -4.71
C VAL A 76 -9.60 -13.00 -5.66
N THR A 77 -10.15 -11.83 -5.37
CA THR A 77 -9.77 -10.58 -6.03
C THR A 77 -8.92 -9.75 -5.08
N VAL A 78 -7.79 -9.24 -5.54
CA VAL A 78 -6.95 -8.31 -4.77
C VAL A 78 -7.47 -6.89 -4.99
N VAL A 79 -7.96 -6.26 -3.93
CA VAL A 79 -8.48 -4.87 -3.98
C VAL A 79 -7.33 -3.88 -3.87
N THR A 80 -6.40 -4.11 -2.95
CA THR A 80 -5.20 -3.29 -2.77
C THR A 80 -4.10 -4.09 -2.08
N SER A 81 -2.86 -3.62 -2.19
CA SER A 81 -1.72 -4.19 -1.47
C SER A 81 -0.80 -3.10 -0.95
N ALA A 82 -0.30 -3.30 0.26
CA ALA A 82 0.64 -2.39 0.91
C ALA A 82 1.46 -3.14 1.96
N ARG A 83 2.77 -2.85 2.02
CA ARG A 83 3.68 -3.34 3.07
C ARG A 83 3.65 -4.87 3.28
N GLY A 84 3.54 -5.64 2.18
CA GLY A 84 3.50 -7.10 2.23
C GLY A 84 2.16 -7.71 2.65
N MET A 85 1.12 -6.88 2.76
CA MET A 85 -0.25 -7.27 3.03
C MET A 85 -1.14 -6.95 1.84
N SER A 86 -2.17 -7.75 1.63
CA SER A 86 -3.16 -7.56 0.57
C SER A 86 -4.57 -7.60 1.14
N VAL A 87 -5.42 -6.68 0.70
CA VAL A 87 -6.87 -6.73 0.96
C VAL A 87 -7.51 -7.55 -0.16
N ILE A 88 -8.30 -8.56 0.22
CA ILE A 88 -8.93 -9.50 -0.70
C ILE A 88 -10.44 -9.58 -0.53
N GLU A 89 -11.11 -9.97 -1.62
CA GLU A 89 -12.52 -10.34 -1.66
C GLU A 89 -12.69 -11.76 -2.21
N GLY A 90 -13.78 -12.43 -1.87
CA GLY A 90 -14.11 -13.79 -2.34
C GLY A 90 -13.77 -14.91 -1.35
N ALA A 91 -13.06 -14.61 -0.25
CA ALA A 91 -12.81 -15.53 0.84
C ALA A 91 -13.77 -15.28 2.03
N SER A 92 -14.06 -16.31 2.81
CA SER A 92 -14.85 -16.20 4.04
C SER A 92 -14.03 -15.60 5.18
N GLU A 93 -14.67 -14.79 6.03
CA GLU A 93 -14.02 -14.25 7.22
C GLU A 93 -13.56 -15.36 8.17
N GLY A 94 -12.40 -15.18 8.81
CA GLY A 94 -11.83 -16.16 9.74
C GLY A 94 -11.22 -17.40 9.08
N VAL A 95 -11.18 -17.46 7.74
CA VAL A 95 -10.53 -18.56 7.02
C VAL A 95 -9.02 -18.56 7.29
N ARG A 96 -8.46 -19.76 7.49
CA ARG A 96 -7.02 -19.95 7.63
C ARG A 96 -6.40 -20.21 6.27
N VAL A 97 -5.43 -19.37 5.92
CA VAL A 97 -4.68 -19.46 4.67
C VAL A 97 -3.26 -19.95 4.92
N ARG A 98 -2.70 -20.66 3.95
CA ARG A 98 -1.31 -21.13 4.00
C ARG A 98 -0.35 -20.00 3.62
N VAL A 99 0.77 -19.93 4.34
CA VAL A 99 1.85 -18.96 4.10
C VAL A 99 3.20 -19.68 4.20
N PRO A 100 4.03 -19.68 3.14
CA PRO A 100 3.74 -19.22 1.78
C PRO A 100 2.65 -20.08 1.11
N ALA A 101 2.01 -19.54 0.08
CA ALA A 101 1.10 -20.29 -0.80
C ALA A 101 1.91 -21.23 -1.70
N VAL A 102 2.43 -22.29 -1.08
CA VAL A 102 3.08 -23.39 -1.79
C VAL A 102 2.02 -24.43 -2.09
N ASP A 103 1.71 -24.60 -3.37
CA ASP A 103 1.29 -25.90 -3.85
C ASP A 103 2.46 -26.87 -3.62
N GLY A 104 2.21 -28.12 -3.28
CA GLY A 104 3.25 -29.11 -2.97
C GLY A 104 4.22 -29.47 -4.11
N ALA A 105 4.46 -28.58 -5.07
CA ALA A 105 5.43 -28.71 -6.14
C ALA A 105 6.31 -27.43 -6.22
N ALA A 106 7.24 -27.31 -5.28
CA ALA A 106 8.46 -26.53 -5.49
C ALA A 106 9.64 -27.37 -5.01
N GLY A 107 10.22 -28.12 -5.95
CA GLY A 107 11.60 -28.60 -5.88
C GLY A 107 12.55 -27.59 -6.46
#